data_AF-A0A528B432-F1
#
_entry.id   AF-A0A528B432-F1
#
_cell.length_a   1.000
_cell.length_b   1.000
_cell.length_c   1.000
_cell.angle_alpha   90.00
_cell.angle_beta   90.00
_cell.angle_gamma   90.00
#
_symmetry.space_group_name_H-M   'P 1'
#
loop_
_entity.id
_entity.type
_entity.pdbx_description
1 polymer ?
#
loop_
_entity_poly.entity_id
_entity_poly.type
_entity_poly.pdbx_seq_one_letter_code
_entity_poly.pdbx_strand_id
1 'polypeptide(L)' 'MATLHTPRWAWVLTGSGHFFTESFALIHQLEHCDVFVSKAANEVLRMYKLKLDFPETTRVLHDKTASA' A
#
# COMPACT_ATOMS: atom_id res chain seq x y z
N MET A 1 -13.04 -20.66 1.63
CA MET A 1 -12.25 -19.48 1.23
C MET A 1 -13.23 -18.43 0.77
N ALA A 2 -13.21 -17.22 1.35
CA ALA A 2 -14.03 -16.13 0.85
C ALA A 2 -13.64 -15.80 -0.59
N THR A 3 -14.61 -15.66 -1.48
CA THR A 3 -14.40 -15.21 -2.86
C THR A 3 -13.94 -13.76 -2.86
N LEU A 4 -12.78 -13.49 -3.44
CA LEU A 4 -12.26 -12.13 -3.57
C LEU A 4 -13.04 -11.38 -4.65
N HIS A 5 -13.41 -10.12 -4.38
CA HIS A 5 -14.00 -9.24 -5.38
C HIS A 5 -13.02 -9.04 -6.54
N THR A 6 -13.50 -9.12 -7.79
CA THR A 6 -12.74 -8.86 -9.01
C THR A 6 -13.58 -7.99 -9.96
N PRO A 7 -12.99 -6.97 -10.63
CA PRO A 7 -11.57 -6.61 -10.65
C PRO A 7 -11.10 -5.92 -9.35
N ARG A 8 -9.77 -5.78 -9.19
CA ARG A 8 -9.13 -5.14 -8.03
C ARG A 8 -8.09 -4.13 -8.50
N TRP A 9 -7.85 -3.11 -7.69
CA TRP A 9 -6.72 -2.20 -7.89
C TRP A 9 -5.44 -2.86 -7.39
N ALA A 10 -4.34 -2.70 -8.14
CA ALA A 10 -3.00 -3.01 -7.66
C ALA A 10 -2.22 -1.70 -7.52
N TRP A 11 -1.86 -1.32 -6.29
CA TRP A 11 -1.16 -0.07 -5.98
C TRP A 11 0.20 -0.36 -5.35
N VAL A 12 1.27 0.24 -5.85
CA VAL A 12 2.64 0.00 -5.36
C VAL A 12 3.17 1.24 -4.63
N LEU A 13 3.61 1.05 -3.38
CA LEU A 13 4.35 2.05 -2.61
C LEU A 13 5.86 1.81 -2.74
N THR A 14 6.57 2.85 -3.15
CA THR A 14 8.03 2.87 -3.33
C THR A 14 8.71 3.85 -2.35
N GLY A 15 10.04 3.93 -2.36
CA GLY A 15 10.83 4.80 -1.48
C GLY A 15 10.81 6.29 -1.83
N SER A 16 9.89 6.77 -2.67
CA SER A 16 9.77 8.20 -2.98
C SER A 16 9.05 8.93 -1.84
N GLY A 17 9.63 10.01 -1.33
CA GLY A 17 8.94 10.89 -0.37
C GLY A 17 7.99 11.88 -1.03
N HIS A 18 8.05 12.05 -2.36
CA HIS A 18 7.31 13.07 -3.09
C HIS A 18 5.83 12.69 -3.23
N PHE A 19 4.93 13.56 -2.77
CA PHE A 19 3.48 13.34 -2.70
C PHE A 19 3.07 12.02 -2.02
N PHE A 20 3.90 11.53 -1.09
CA PHE A 20 3.68 10.22 -0.48
C PHE A 20 2.41 10.23 0.37
N THR A 21 2.20 11.26 1.19
CA THR A 21 1.01 11.43 2.04
C THR A 21 -0.28 11.56 1.23
N GLU A 22 -0.25 12.30 0.13
CA GLU A 22 -1.37 12.56 -0.74
C GLU A 22 -1.75 11.29 -1.51
N SER A 23 -0.74 10.60 -2.06
CA SER A 23 -0.92 9.30 -2.70
C SER A 23 -1.46 8.27 -1.71
N PHE A 24 -0.94 8.25 -0.48
CA PHE A 24 -1.41 7.38 0.59
C PHE A 24 -2.88 7.64 0.91
N ALA A 25 -3.30 8.90 1.00
CA ALA A 25 -4.69 9.28 1.21
C ALA A 25 -5.63 8.83 0.07
N LEU A 26 -5.15 8.83 -1.18
CA LEU A 26 -5.93 8.30 -2.31
C LEU A 26 -6.21 6.80 -2.17
N ILE A 27 -5.23 6.02 -1.70
CA ILE A 27 -5.41 4.57 -1.48
C ILE A 27 -6.53 4.29 -0.48
N HIS A 28 -6.68 5.11 0.57
CA HIS A 28 -7.78 4.96 1.55
C HIS A 28 -9.18 5.15 0.97
N GLN A 29 -9.30 5.82 -0.17
CA GLN A 29 -10.58 6.04 -0.86
C GLN A 29 -10.94 4.90 -1.81
N LEU A 30 -10.02 3.97 -2.07
CA LEU A 30 -10.26 2.85 -2.96
C LEU A 30 -10.86 1.66 -2.20
N GLU A 31 -11.87 1.03 -2.80
CA GLU A 31 -12.34 -0.29 -2.41
C GLU A 31 -11.62 -1.37 -3.20
N HIS A 32 -11.48 -2.55 -2.60
CA HIS A 32 -10.92 -3.73 -3.27
C HIS A 32 -9.50 -3.50 -3.84
N CYS A 33 -8.63 -2.88 -3.03
CA CYS A 33 -7.25 -2.56 -3.41
C CYS A 33 -6.25 -3.56 -2.83
N ASP A 34 -5.22 -3.88 -3.59
CA ASP A 34 -4.04 -4.62 -3.14
C ASP A 34 -2.84 -3.67 -3.14
N VAL A 35 -2.32 -3.37 -1.95
CA VAL A 35 -1.23 -2.42 -1.74
C VAL A 35 0.07 -3.19 -1.54
N PHE A 36 1.01 -3.01 -2.45
CA PHE A 36 2.33 -3.63 -2.41
C PHE A 36 3.34 -2.66 -1.80
N VAL A 37 4.01 -3.06 -0.73
CA VAL A 37 4.92 -2.20 0.04
C VAL A 37 6.35 -2.74 -0.06
N SER A 38 7.20 -2.00 -0.77
CA SER A 38 8.64 -2.28 -0.84
C SER A 38 9.36 -1.99 0.49
N LYS A 39 10.59 -2.51 0.64
CA LYS A 39 11.45 -2.19 1.78
C LYS A 39 11.69 -0.68 1.92
N ALA A 40 11.96 0.03 0.82
CA ALA A 40 12.20 1.48 0.86
C ALA A 40 10.94 2.26 1.24
N ALA A 41 9.76 1.84 0.79
CA ALA A 41 8.49 2.46 1.18
C ALA A 41 8.19 2.30 2.68
N ASN A 42 8.59 1.18 3.30
CA ASN A 42 8.46 1.02 4.75
C ASN A 42 9.26 2.09 5.53
N GLU A 43 10.42 2.51 5.04
CA GLU A 43 11.18 3.59 5.68
C GLU A 43 10.45 4.93 5.54
N VAL A 44 9.86 5.20 4.36
CA VAL A 44 9.07 6.41 4.12
C VAL A 44 7.81 6.46 5.00
N LEU A 45 7.07 5.34 5.12
CA LEU A 45 5.92 5.21 6.02
C LEU A 45 6.29 5.54 7.47
N ARG A 46 7.44 5.06 7.95
CA ARG A 46 7.95 5.35 9.29
C ARG A 46 8.32 6.83 9.47
N MET A 47 9.01 7.43 8.50
CA MET A 47 9.38 8.85 8.52
C MET A 47 8.15 9.75 8.65
N TYR A 48 7.09 9.45 7.89
CA TYR A 48 5.83 10.20 7.93
C TYR A 48 4.84 9.74 9.01
N LYS A 49 5.20 8.72 9.82
CA LYS A 49 4.34 8.13 10.87
C LYS A 49 2.97 7.66 10.36
N LEU A 50 2.90 7.25 9.10
CA LEU A 50 1.69 6.72 8.48
C LEU A 50 1.49 5.26 8.88
N LYS A 51 0.25 4.89 9.19
CA LYS A 51 -0.14 3.53 9.56
C LYS A 51 -0.85 2.89 8.40
N LEU A 52 -0.64 1.59 8.20
CA LEU A 52 -1.30 0.82 7.13
C LEU A 52 -2.71 0.38 7.57
N ASP A 53 -3.50 1.33 8.06
CA ASP A 53 -4.87 1.14 8.59
C ASP A 53 -5.93 1.33 7.50
N PHE A 54 -5.75 0.63 6.38
CA PHE A 54 -6.67 0.67 5.25
C PHE A 54 -8.02 -0.02 5.54
N PRO A 55 -9.06 0.26 4.73
CA PRO A 55 -10.34 -0.44 4.81
C PRO A 55 -10.20 -1.95 4.72
N GLU A 56 -11.16 -2.71 5.26
CA GLU A 56 -11.14 -4.18 5.27
C GLU A 56 -11.06 -4.81 3.87
N THR A 57 -11.50 -4.08 2.84
CA THR A 57 -11.43 -4.53 1.45
C THR A 57 -10.02 -4.43 0.86
N THR A 58 -9.09 -3.80 1.57
CA THR A 58 -7.70 -3.59 1.17
C THR A 58 -6.78 -4.66 1.75
N ARG A 59 -5.92 -5.23 0.90
CA ARG A 59 -4.88 -6.18 1.32
C ARG A 59 -3.53 -5.50 1.24
N VAL A 60 -2.74 -5.59 2.31
CA VAL A 60 -1.36 -5.10 2.30
C VAL A 60 -0.41 -6.27 2.11
N LEU A 61 0.40 -6.21 1.06
CA LEU A 61 1.39 -7.21 0.72
C LEU A 61 2.77 -6.58 0.84
N HIS A 62 3.57 -7.05 1.78
CA HIS A 62 4.96 -6.61 1.86
C HIS A 62 5.81 -7.37 0.87
N ASP A 63 6.37 -6.65 -0.10
CA ASP A 63 7.35 -7.21 -1.01
C ASP A 63 8.68 -7.36 -0.26
N LYS A 64 8.91 -8.59 0.20
CA LYS A 64 10.16 -9.03 0.85
C LYS A 64 11.14 -9.63 -0.16
N THR A 65 10.75 -9.73 -1.43
CA THR A 65 11.49 -10.43 -2.50
C THR A 65 12.30 -9.48 -3.38
N ALA A 66 11.95 -8.20 -3.45
CA ALA A 66 12.78 -7.19 -4.10
C ALA A 66 13.93 -6.73 -3.19
N SER A 67 14.99 -7.54 -3.09
CA SER A 67 16.30 -7.12 -2.60
C SER A 67 17.38 -7.68 -3.52
N ALA A 68 17.63 -6.95 -4.62
CA ALA A 68 18.90 -6.87 -5.34
C ALA A 68 18.84 -5.61 -6.22
#